data_AF-A0A7K6AWG6-F1
#
_entry.id   AF-A0A7K6AWG6-F1
#
_cell.length_a   1.000
_cell.length_b   1.000
_cell.length_c   1.000
_cell.angle_alpha   90.00
_cell.angle_beta   90.00
_cell.angle_gamma   90.00
#
_symmetry.space_group_name_H-M   'P 1'
#
loop_
_entity.id
_entity.type
_entity.pdbx_description
1 polymer ?
#
loop_
_entity_poly.entity_id
_entity_poly.type
_entity_poly.pdbx_seq_one_letter_code
_entity_poly.pdbx_strand_id
1 'polypeptide(L)'
;LRRCCFCHEEGDGATDGPARLLNLDLDLWVHLNCALWSTEVYETQGGALINVEVALHRGLLTKCSLCQKTGATNSCNRIRCPSVYHFACAIRAKCMFFKDKTMLCPLHKLKGPCEQELSTFTVFRRVYIERDEVKQIASIIQRGERLHMFRVGGLVFHAIGQLLPHQMADFHSVTALYPVGYEATRIYWSLRTNNRRCCYRCTICDNNGRPEFVVQVIEQGLEDLVFSDSSPQGLGGTEADMLRLFPEYLKGEELFGLTVHAVLRIAESLPGVESCQNYLFRYGRHPLMELPLMINPTGCARAEPKILTHYKRPHTLNSTSMSKAYQSTFTGETNTPYSKQFVHSKSSQYRRLKTEWKNNVYLARSRIQGLGLYAAKDIEKHTMVIEYIGTIIRNEVANRREKIYEEQPSTGFGGHPWNSVAIHGIRWPSTGFSGPGVRSGVLSLGARRYINHSCAPNCVAEVVTFDKEDKIIIISSRRIPKGEEV
;
A
#
# COMPACT_ATOMS: atom_id res chain seq x y z
N LEU A 1 27.60 -10.38 -6.33
CA LEU A 1 27.63 -10.16 -7.80
C LEU A 1 26.21 -10.19 -8.34
N ARG A 2 25.94 -9.67 -9.56
CA ARG A 2 24.58 -9.76 -10.16
C ARG A 2 24.38 -11.16 -10.75
N ARG A 3 23.30 -11.84 -10.39
CA ARG A 3 23.00 -13.24 -10.79
C ARG A 3 21.58 -13.38 -11.32
N CYS A 4 21.40 -14.19 -12.37
CA CYS A 4 20.11 -14.44 -12.99
C CYS A 4 19.23 -15.37 -12.15
N CYS A 5 18.03 -14.94 -11.77
CA CYS A 5 17.09 -15.75 -10.97
C CYS A 5 16.55 -16.99 -11.73
N PHE A 6 16.63 -17.02 -13.06
CA PHE A 6 16.21 -18.17 -13.87
C PHE A 6 17.33 -19.23 -14.02
N CYS A 7 18.44 -18.90 -14.69
CA CYS A 7 19.49 -19.87 -15.02
C CYS A 7 20.59 -20.01 -13.94
N HIS A 8 20.61 -19.13 -12.93
CA HIS A 8 21.62 -19.06 -11.86
C HIS A 8 23.04 -18.69 -12.30
N GLU A 9 23.24 -18.29 -13.56
CA GLU A 9 24.51 -17.78 -14.09
C GLU A 9 24.72 -16.31 -13.66
N GLU A 10 25.98 -15.91 -13.45
CA GLU A 10 26.36 -14.58 -12.96
C GLU A 10 26.89 -13.67 -14.07
N GLY A 11 26.71 -12.36 -13.92
CA GLY A 11 27.10 -11.38 -14.93
C GLY A 11 26.19 -11.36 -16.17
N ASP A 12 26.56 -10.56 -17.16
CA ASP A 12 25.82 -10.46 -18.43
C ASP A 12 26.23 -11.61 -19.37
N GLY A 13 25.26 -12.27 -20.01
CA GLY A 13 25.51 -13.38 -20.94
C GLY A 13 25.80 -12.93 -22.37
N ALA A 14 26.26 -13.85 -23.21
CA ALA A 14 26.50 -13.61 -24.64
C ALA A 14 25.25 -13.05 -25.35
N THR A 15 25.46 -12.11 -26.28
CA THR A 15 24.39 -11.37 -26.99
C THR A 15 23.47 -12.29 -27.80
N ASP A 16 24.04 -13.30 -28.45
CA ASP A 16 23.30 -14.37 -29.13
C ASP A 16 23.09 -15.57 -28.18
N GLY A 17 22.52 -15.28 -27.02
CA GLY A 17 22.49 -16.16 -25.86
C GLY A 17 21.61 -15.55 -24.76
N PRO A 18 21.90 -15.74 -23.46
CA PRO A 18 21.11 -15.11 -22.40
C PRO A 18 21.03 -13.58 -22.51
N ALA A 19 22.04 -12.95 -23.12
CA ALA A 19 22.25 -11.51 -23.22
C ALA A 19 22.32 -10.83 -21.84
N ARG A 20 22.18 -9.49 -21.82
CA ARG A 20 22.34 -8.67 -20.61
C ARG A 20 21.36 -9.02 -19.49
N LEU A 21 21.76 -8.80 -18.25
CA LEU A 21 20.89 -8.81 -17.08
C LEU A 21 20.02 -7.55 -17.06
N LEU A 22 18.71 -7.77 -17.10
CA LEU A 22 17.71 -6.78 -16.70
C LEU A 22 17.53 -6.88 -15.17
N ASN A 23 17.37 -5.75 -14.50
CA ASN A 23 16.93 -5.74 -13.11
C ASN A 23 15.42 -6.03 -13.07
N LEU A 24 15.00 -6.95 -12.20
CA LEU A 24 13.60 -7.31 -11.98
C LEU A 24 13.07 -6.56 -10.75
N ASP A 25 13.68 -6.83 -9.59
CA ASP A 25 13.36 -6.20 -8.32
C ASP A 25 14.64 -5.85 -7.51
N LEU A 26 14.52 -5.28 -6.30
CA LEU A 26 15.64 -5.12 -5.36
C LEU A 26 16.54 -6.36 -5.30
N ASP A 27 17.82 -6.18 -5.66
CA ASP A 27 18.85 -7.22 -5.78
C ASP A 27 18.50 -8.42 -6.70
N LEU A 28 17.32 -8.45 -7.33
CA LEU A 28 16.90 -9.49 -8.27
C LEU A 28 17.19 -9.09 -9.72
N TRP A 29 17.84 -9.99 -10.46
CA TRP A 29 18.25 -9.78 -11.85
C TRP A 29 17.88 -10.99 -12.69
N VAL A 30 17.55 -10.77 -13.95
CA VAL A 30 17.24 -11.84 -14.91
C VAL A 30 17.85 -11.52 -16.26
N HIS A 31 18.42 -12.53 -16.93
CA HIS A 31 18.91 -12.36 -18.30
C HIS A 31 17.75 -12.07 -19.25
N LEU A 32 17.95 -11.14 -20.18
CA LEU A 32 16.93 -10.66 -21.13
C LEU A 32 16.24 -11.83 -21.84
N ASN A 33 17.00 -12.76 -22.42
CA ASN A 33 16.41 -13.90 -23.13
C ASN A 33 15.88 -15.01 -22.19
N CYS A 34 16.29 -15.06 -20.91
CA CYS A 34 15.61 -15.93 -19.95
C CYS A 34 14.20 -15.41 -19.62
N ALA A 35 14.03 -14.09 -19.49
CA ALA A 35 12.71 -13.48 -19.32
C ALA A 35 11.87 -13.58 -20.61
N LEU A 36 12.38 -13.06 -21.74
CA LEU A 36 11.67 -12.93 -23.02
C LEU A 36 11.16 -14.26 -23.63
N TRP A 37 11.75 -15.39 -23.29
CA TRP A 37 11.33 -16.72 -23.77
C TRP A 37 10.65 -17.58 -22.69
N SER A 38 10.24 -16.98 -21.57
CA SER A 38 9.36 -17.64 -20.61
C SER A 38 7.93 -17.68 -21.16
N THR A 39 7.27 -18.83 -21.11
CA THR A 39 6.02 -19.12 -21.84
C THR A 39 4.87 -18.12 -21.63
N GLU A 40 4.77 -17.53 -20.44
CA GLU A 40 3.72 -16.57 -20.07
C GLU A 40 4.14 -15.09 -20.22
N VAL A 41 5.39 -14.82 -20.58
CA VAL A 41 5.93 -13.47 -20.80
C VAL A 41 5.63 -13.03 -22.22
N TYR A 42 5.14 -11.81 -22.36
CA TYR A 42 4.96 -11.14 -23.65
C TYR A 42 5.61 -9.76 -23.64
N GLU A 43 5.94 -9.27 -24.83
CA GLU A 43 6.61 -7.99 -25.06
C GLU A 43 5.62 -6.99 -25.66
N THR A 44 5.52 -5.78 -25.09
CA THR A 44 4.71 -4.70 -25.66
C THR A 44 5.42 -4.03 -26.84
N GLN A 45 4.70 -3.24 -27.65
CA GLN A 45 5.30 -2.47 -28.75
C GLN A 45 6.40 -1.50 -28.28
N GLY A 46 6.41 -1.09 -27.00
CA GLY A 46 7.47 -0.28 -26.39
C GLY A 46 8.68 -1.07 -25.88
N GLY A 47 8.70 -2.40 -26.05
CA GLY A 47 9.75 -3.29 -25.55
C GLY A 47 9.63 -3.63 -24.05
N ALA A 48 8.44 -3.49 -23.47
CA ALA A 48 8.20 -3.83 -22.07
C ALA A 48 7.83 -5.30 -21.91
N LEU A 49 8.54 -6.04 -21.06
CA LEU A 49 8.22 -7.42 -20.73
C LEU A 49 7.20 -7.48 -19.58
N ILE A 50 6.06 -8.10 -19.84
CA ILE A 50 4.97 -8.32 -18.86
C ILE A 50 5.06 -9.75 -18.29
N ASN A 51 4.45 -10.00 -17.14
CA ASN A 51 4.37 -11.33 -16.47
C ASN A 51 5.72 -11.96 -16.03
N VAL A 52 6.84 -11.24 -16.05
CA VAL A 52 8.16 -11.81 -15.71
C VAL A 52 8.22 -12.36 -14.27
N GLU A 53 7.51 -11.74 -13.33
CA GLU A 53 7.36 -12.24 -11.96
C GLU A 53 6.55 -13.54 -11.90
N VAL A 54 5.51 -13.69 -12.72
CA VAL A 54 4.69 -14.92 -12.80
C VAL A 54 5.54 -16.08 -13.32
N ALA A 55 6.30 -15.82 -14.39
CA ALA A 55 7.28 -16.75 -14.93
C ALA A 55 8.35 -17.13 -13.89
N LEU A 56 8.83 -16.18 -13.08
CA LEU A 56 9.80 -16.48 -12.02
C LEU A 56 9.17 -17.37 -10.94
N HIS A 57 7.99 -17.04 -10.44
CA HIS A 57 7.30 -17.86 -9.42
C HIS A 57 7.03 -19.29 -9.91
N ARG A 58 6.60 -19.49 -11.17
CA ARG A 58 6.51 -20.82 -11.78
C ARG A 58 7.88 -21.49 -11.91
N GLY A 59 8.89 -20.73 -12.33
CA GLY A 59 10.26 -21.17 -12.50
C GLY A 59 10.88 -21.74 -11.21
N LEU A 60 10.64 -21.13 -10.05
CA LEU A 60 11.18 -21.56 -8.74
C LEU A 60 10.92 -23.04 -8.44
N LEU A 61 9.77 -23.58 -8.84
CA LEU A 61 9.38 -24.97 -8.63
C LEU A 61 9.68 -25.88 -9.84
N THR A 62 9.93 -25.30 -11.02
CA THR A 62 10.04 -26.04 -12.29
C THR A 62 11.50 -26.41 -12.60
N LYS A 63 11.80 -27.71 -12.64
CA LYS A 63 13.12 -28.25 -12.99
C LYS A 63 13.36 -28.27 -14.50
N CYS A 64 14.58 -27.98 -14.92
CA CYS A 64 14.99 -28.08 -16.32
C CYS A 64 15.20 -29.54 -16.75
N SER A 65 14.60 -29.95 -17.87
CA SER A 65 14.76 -31.29 -18.44
C SER A 65 16.21 -31.64 -18.86
N LEU A 66 17.09 -30.66 -19.04
CA LEU A 66 18.52 -30.88 -19.34
C LEU A 66 19.38 -30.95 -18.07
N CYS A 67 19.33 -29.92 -17.20
CA CYS A 67 20.27 -29.78 -16.08
C CYS A 67 19.67 -30.07 -14.69
N GLN A 68 18.38 -30.41 -14.60
CA GLN A 68 17.61 -30.78 -13.41
C GLN A 68 17.53 -29.72 -12.28
N LYS A 69 18.22 -28.57 -12.41
CA LYS A 69 18.07 -27.40 -11.54
C LYS A 69 16.74 -26.67 -11.80
N THR A 70 16.23 -25.98 -10.78
CA THR A 70 15.02 -25.15 -10.87
C THR A 70 15.28 -23.80 -11.56
N GLY A 71 14.23 -23.03 -11.83
CA GLY A 71 14.24 -21.78 -12.60
C GLY A 71 13.91 -21.96 -14.08
N ALA A 72 13.44 -23.13 -14.49
CA ALA A 72 13.15 -23.45 -15.88
C ALA A 72 11.75 -22.96 -16.29
N THR A 73 11.66 -22.19 -17.37
CA THR A 73 10.40 -21.56 -17.81
C THR A 73 10.04 -21.82 -19.26
N ASN A 74 11.01 -22.09 -20.13
CA ASN A 74 10.81 -22.26 -21.57
C ASN A 74 10.19 -23.66 -21.80
N SER A 75 8.86 -23.75 -21.95
CA SER A 75 8.16 -25.03 -22.17
C SER A 75 8.06 -25.40 -23.65
N CYS A 76 8.07 -26.69 -23.96
CA CYS A 76 7.72 -27.16 -25.30
C CYS A 76 6.23 -26.88 -25.62
N ASN A 77 5.96 -26.26 -26.78
CA ASN A 77 4.61 -25.93 -27.26
C ASN A 77 3.78 -27.15 -27.73
N ARG A 78 4.31 -28.37 -27.61
CA ARG A 78 3.54 -29.58 -27.92
C ARG A 78 2.59 -29.90 -26.76
N ILE A 79 1.29 -29.93 -27.05
CA ILE A 79 0.22 -30.31 -26.12
C ILE A 79 0.62 -31.56 -25.30
N ARG A 80 0.50 -31.46 -23.97
CA ARG A 80 0.87 -32.49 -22.95
C ARG A 80 2.37 -32.87 -22.90
N CYS A 81 3.28 -32.14 -23.54
CA CYS A 81 4.72 -32.35 -23.36
C CYS A 81 5.20 -31.75 -22.01
N PRO A 82 5.84 -32.53 -21.12
CA PRO A 82 6.34 -32.02 -19.83
C PRO A 82 7.72 -31.36 -19.93
N SER A 83 8.32 -31.25 -21.12
CA SER A 83 9.69 -30.75 -21.29
C SER A 83 9.76 -29.23 -21.12
N VAL A 84 10.44 -28.78 -20.06
CA VAL A 84 10.69 -27.37 -19.75
C VAL A 84 12.18 -27.14 -19.54
N TYR A 85 12.71 -26.01 -20.01
CA TYR A 85 14.13 -25.71 -19.98
C TYR A 85 14.41 -24.30 -19.45
N HIS A 86 15.62 -24.05 -18.96
CA HIS A 86 16.20 -22.71 -19.03
C HIS A 86 16.50 -22.36 -20.49
N PHE A 87 16.45 -21.08 -20.86
CA PHE A 87 16.75 -20.63 -22.22
C PHE A 87 18.09 -21.18 -22.77
N ALA A 88 19.20 -20.99 -22.04
CA ALA A 88 20.51 -21.56 -22.42
C ALA A 88 20.54 -23.10 -22.47
N CYS A 89 19.72 -23.77 -21.65
CA CYS A 89 19.57 -25.22 -21.71
C CYS A 89 18.81 -25.68 -22.94
N ALA A 90 17.81 -24.95 -23.41
CA ALA A 90 17.10 -25.26 -24.65
C ALA A 90 18.02 -25.11 -25.89
N ILE A 91 18.87 -24.08 -25.93
CA ILE A 91 19.91 -23.94 -26.96
C ILE A 91 20.88 -25.13 -26.92
N ARG A 92 21.45 -25.44 -25.74
CA ARG A 92 22.36 -26.60 -25.57
C ARG A 92 21.72 -27.94 -25.95
N ALA A 93 20.43 -28.11 -25.68
CA ALA A 93 19.66 -29.30 -26.06
C ALA A 93 19.30 -29.37 -27.56
N LYS A 94 19.53 -28.31 -28.33
CA LYS A 94 19.08 -28.14 -29.73
C LYS A 94 17.55 -28.23 -29.87
N CYS A 95 16.84 -27.54 -28.97
CA CYS A 95 15.43 -27.20 -29.15
C CYS A 95 15.26 -26.25 -30.35
N MET A 96 14.12 -26.33 -31.02
CA MET A 96 13.76 -25.51 -32.18
C MET A 96 12.92 -24.33 -31.70
N PHE A 97 13.37 -23.09 -31.96
CA PHE A 97 12.69 -21.86 -31.54
C PHE A 97 12.04 -21.16 -32.73
N PHE A 98 10.91 -20.50 -32.50
CA PHE A 98 10.09 -19.91 -33.57
C PHE A 98 9.91 -18.39 -33.42
N LYS A 99 9.64 -17.72 -34.54
CA LYS A 99 9.40 -16.26 -34.60
C LYS A 99 8.21 -15.80 -33.75
N ASP A 100 7.22 -16.68 -33.54
CA ASP A 100 6.03 -16.48 -32.70
C ASP A 100 6.29 -16.62 -31.18
N LYS A 101 7.56 -16.76 -30.76
CA LYS A 101 8.02 -17.03 -29.40
C LYS A 101 7.74 -18.44 -28.86
N THR A 102 7.22 -19.35 -29.67
CA THR A 102 7.07 -20.76 -29.27
C THR A 102 8.40 -21.54 -29.44
N MET A 103 8.47 -22.71 -28.79
CA MET A 103 9.64 -23.59 -28.82
C MET A 103 9.23 -25.06 -28.82
N LEU A 104 9.95 -25.91 -29.54
CA LEU A 104 9.76 -27.36 -29.57
C LEU A 104 11.03 -28.08 -29.07
N CYS A 105 10.85 -29.04 -28.17
CA CYS A 105 11.96 -29.84 -27.63
C CYS A 105 12.50 -30.82 -28.69
N PRO A 106 13.67 -31.45 -28.48
CA PRO A 106 14.32 -32.27 -29.50
C PRO A 106 13.52 -33.50 -29.97
N LEU A 107 12.52 -33.93 -29.18
CA LEU A 107 11.58 -35.01 -29.52
C LEU A 107 10.41 -34.54 -30.40
N HIS A 108 10.12 -33.23 -30.43
CA HIS A 108 8.95 -32.65 -31.10
C HIS A 108 9.30 -31.61 -32.18
N LYS A 109 10.58 -31.25 -32.35
CA LYS A 109 11.03 -30.38 -33.44
C LYS A 109 10.68 -30.96 -34.81
N LEU A 110 10.47 -30.06 -35.77
CA LEU A 110 10.13 -30.44 -37.15
C LEU A 110 11.32 -31.10 -37.86
N LYS A 111 11.02 -31.82 -38.95
CA LYS A 111 12.03 -32.40 -39.86
C LYS A 111 12.07 -31.55 -41.14
N GLY A 112 13.27 -31.17 -41.58
CA GLY A 112 13.48 -30.26 -42.71
C GLY A 112 13.53 -28.78 -42.29
N PRO A 113 13.84 -27.88 -43.23
CA PRO A 113 13.93 -26.45 -42.97
C PRO A 113 12.56 -25.85 -42.67
N CYS A 114 12.50 -24.81 -41.83
CA CYS A 114 11.28 -24.07 -41.54
C CYS A 114 11.56 -22.57 -41.53
N GLU A 115 10.88 -21.80 -42.40
CA GLU A 115 11.06 -20.34 -42.47
C GLU A 115 10.64 -19.61 -41.19
N GLN A 116 9.87 -20.26 -40.31
CA GLN A 116 9.46 -19.72 -39.02
C GLN A 116 10.46 -20.03 -37.89
N GLU A 117 11.47 -20.87 -38.13
CA GLU A 117 12.57 -21.09 -37.19
C GLU A 117 13.40 -19.81 -37.03
N LEU A 118 13.86 -19.56 -35.79
CA LEU A 118 14.65 -18.40 -35.46
C LEU A 118 16.13 -18.77 -35.32
N SER A 119 16.97 -18.20 -36.19
CA SER A 119 18.41 -18.49 -36.28
C SER A 119 19.31 -17.65 -35.37
N THR A 120 18.79 -16.58 -34.77
CA THR A 120 19.53 -15.73 -33.81
C THR A 120 18.61 -15.23 -32.70
N PHE A 121 19.18 -15.14 -31.50
CA PHE A 121 18.53 -14.65 -30.29
C PHE A 121 18.97 -13.23 -29.90
N THR A 122 19.76 -12.57 -30.77
CA THR A 122 20.18 -11.18 -30.56
C THR A 122 18.98 -10.22 -30.44
N VAL A 123 19.09 -9.27 -29.50
CA VAL A 123 18.03 -8.27 -29.23
C VAL A 123 18.64 -6.89 -29.23
N PHE A 124 18.58 -6.22 -30.39
CA PHE A 124 19.11 -4.87 -30.60
C PHE A 124 18.15 -3.74 -30.18
N ARG A 125 16.83 -4.02 -30.13
CA ARG A 125 15.81 -3.06 -29.67
C ARG A 125 15.87 -2.87 -28.15
N ARG A 126 15.40 -1.71 -27.66
CA ARG A 126 15.25 -1.46 -26.21
C ARG A 126 14.24 -2.45 -25.63
N VAL A 127 14.71 -3.38 -24.80
CA VAL A 127 13.86 -4.26 -23.98
C VAL A 127 14.11 -4.01 -22.50
N TYR A 128 13.04 -3.86 -21.73
CA TYR A 128 13.04 -3.66 -20.27
C TYR A 128 11.90 -4.45 -19.63
N ILE A 129 11.88 -4.58 -18.31
CA ILE A 129 10.79 -5.26 -17.58
C ILE A 129 9.84 -4.18 -17.06
N GLU A 130 8.55 -4.31 -17.36
CA GLU A 130 7.52 -3.41 -16.85
C GLU A 130 7.35 -3.65 -15.34
N ARG A 131 7.17 -2.59 -14.55
CA ARG A 131 7.08 -2.69 -13.09
C ARG A 131 5.96 -1.83 -12.54
N ASP A 132 5.31 -2.35 -11.51
CA ASP A 132 4.61 -1.50 -10.57
C ASP A 132 5.65 -0.84 -9.63
N GLU A 133 6.12 0.36 -10.01
CA GLU A 133 7.08 1.15 -9.22
C GLU A 133 6.61 1.34 -7.77
N VAL A 134 5.29 1.41 -7.55
CA VAL A 134 4.70 1.70 -6.25
C VAL A 134 4.73 0.47 -5.34
N LYS A 135 4.44 -0.73 -5.88
CA LYS A 135 4.69 -2.01 -5.19
C LYS A 135 6.17 -2.22 -4.93
N GLN A 136 7.03 -1.90 -5.90
CA GLN A 136 8.48 -2.01 -5.74
C GLN A 136 8.94 -1.18 -4.55
N ILE A 137 8.66 0.14 -4.54
CA ILE A 137 9.00 1.07 -3.45
C ILE A 137 8.44 0.58 -2.10
N ALA A 138 7.19 0.13 -2.05
CA ALA A 138 6.59 -0.44 -0.84
C ALA A 138 7.38 -1.65 -0.31
N SER A 139 7.86 -2.54 -1.19
CA SER A 139 8.68 -3.69 -0.79
C SER A 139 10.08 -3.32 -0.27
N ILE A 140 10.60 -2.13 -0.62
CA ILE A 140 11.85 -1.58 -0.07
C ILE A 140 11.64 -1.15 1.39
N ILE A 141 10.51 -0.48 1.65
CA ILE A 141 10.11 -0.01 2.98
C ILE A 141 9.86 -1.20 3.93
N GLN A 142 9.20 -2.25 3.46
CA GLN A 142 8.76 -3.35 4.33
C GLN A 142 9.89 -4.34 4.72
N ARG A 143 11.06 -4.31 4.06
CA ARG A 143 12.22 -5.19 4.38
C ARG A 143 13.07 -4.60 5.53
N GLY A 144 12.51 -4.58 6.74
CA GLY A 144 13.01 -3.87 7.93
C GLY A 144 14.35 -4.30 8.55
N GLU A 145 15.23 -5.00 7.82
CA GLU A 145 16.59 -5.39 8.27
C GLU A 145 17.72 -4.62 7.56
N ARG A 146 17.39 -3.75 6.61
CA ARG A 146 18.33 -2.76 6.04
C ARG A 146 17.65 -1.40 6.03
N LEU A 147 18.32 -0.40 6.60
CA LEU A 147 17.96 1.02 6.36
C LEU A 147 17.93 1.22 4.84
N HIS A 148 16.82 1.76 4.35
CA HIS A 148 16.24 1.44 3.05
C HIS A 148 17.10 1.85 1.83
N MET A 149 18.06 1.00 1.46
CA MET A 149 18.91 1.23 0.29
C MET A 149 18.17 1.01 -1.04
N PHE A 150 18.06 2.05 -1.88
CA PHE A 150 17.75 1.89 -3.31
C PHE A 150 18.44 2.93 -4.19
N ARG A 151 18.62 2.62 -5.48
CA ARG A 151 19.44 3.44 -6.39
C ARG A 151 18.66 3.93 -7.61
N VAL A 152 18.69 5.24 -7.85
CA VAL A 152 18.13 5.91 -9.03
C VAL A 152 19.27 6.65 -9.75
N GLY A 153 19.86 5.98 -10.75
CA GLY A 153 20.94 6.55 -11.57
C GLY A 153 22.21 6.86 -10.76
N GLY A 154 22.45 8.15 -10.49
CA GLY A 154 23.55 8.64 -9.65
C GLY A 154 23.21 8.74 -8.16
N LEU A 155 21.93 8.71 -7.77
CA LEU A 155 21.49 8.77 -6.38
C LEU A 155 21.38 7.36 -5.78
N VAL A 156 21.94 7.17 -4.59
CA VAL A 156 21.63 6.06 -3.68
C VAL A 156 20.89 6.67 -2.50
N PHE A 157 19.65 6.27 -2.28
CA PHE A 157 18.86 6.64 -1.11
C PHE A 157 19.12 5.64 0.02
N HIS A 158 19.16 6.09 1.27
CA HIS A 158 19.45 5.23 2.45
C HIS A 158 18.41 5.34 3.56
N ALA A 159 17.88 6.53 3.85
CA ALA A 159 16.86 6.72 4.89
C ALA A 159 15.92 7.88 4.54
N ILE A 160 14.62 7.75 4.86
CA ILE A 160 13.64 8.83 4.67
C ILE A 160 13.69 9.87 5.80
N GLY A 161 14.07 9.47 7.03
CA GLY A 161 13.93 10.29 8.23
C GLY A 161 12.51 10.29 8.80
N GLN A 162 12.17 11.29 9.61
CA GLN A 162 10.82 11.54 10.10
C GLN A 162 10.55 13.05 10.22
N LEU A 163 9.28 13.44 10.13
CA LEU A 163 8.82 14.80 10.45
C LEU A 163 7.95 14.72 11.71
N LEU A 164 8.30 15.51 12.72
CA LEU A 164 7.55 15.60 13.97
C LEU A 164 6.48 16.70 13.89
N PRO A 165 5.39 16.66 14.69
CA PRO A 165 4.30 17.63 14.58
C PRO A 165 4.71 19.11 14.75
N HIS A 166 5.79 19.41 15.48
CA HIS A 166 6.32 20.77 15.62
C HIS A 166 7.21 21.21 14.44
N GLN A 167 7.70 20.27 13.63
CA GLN A 167 8.52 20.52 12.44
C GLN A 167 7.66 20.78 11.18
N MET A 168 6.39 20.37 11.18
CA MET A 168 5.46 20.48 10.03
C MET A 168 5.18 21.93 9.56
N ALA A 169 5.63 22.95 10.30
CA ALA A 169 5.52 24.35 9.90
C ALA A 169 6.68 24.81 8.99
N ASP A 170 7.90 24.37 9.29
CA ASP A 170 9.15 24.95 8.74
C ASP A 170 9.98 23.94 7.91
N PHE A 171 9.74 22.63 8.04
CA PHE A 171 10.54 21.57 7.41
C PHE A 171 9.96 21.10 6.05
N HIS A 172 9.53 22.05 5.22
CA HIS A 172 9.12 21.82 3.83
C HIS A 172 9.27 23.06 2.95
N SER A 173 9.34 22.85 1.64
CA SER A 173 9.10 23.87 0.62
C SER A 173 7.76 23.60 -0.09
N VAL A 174 7.47 24.35 -1.16
CA VAL A 174 6.36 24.02 -2.07
C VAL A 174 6.63 22.73 -2.86
N THR A 175 7.90 22.34 -3.01
CA THR A 175 8.34 21.29 -3.93
C THR A 175 8.96 20.05 -3.27
N ALA A 176 9.38 20.13 -2.01
CA ALA A 176 9.97 19.04 -1.23
C ALA A 176 9.56 19.07 0.25
N LEU A 177 9.61 17.91 0.91
CA LEU A 177 9.55 17.76 2.37
C LEU A 177 10.99 17.55 2.90
N TYR A 178 11.28 17.95 4.14
CA TYR A 178 12.62 17.89 4.74
C TYR A 178 12.68 17.06 6.04
N PRO A 179 12.48 15.73 6.01
CA PRO A 179 12.43 14.94 7.23
C PRO A 179 13.80 14.83 7.92
N VAL A 180 13.79 14.95 9.25
CA VAL A 180 15.00 14.85 10.06
C VAL A 180 15.46 13.41 10.14
N GLY A 181 16.75 13.17 9.90
CA GLY A 181 17.31 11.83 9.69
C GLY A 181 17.12 11.30 8.27
N TYR A 182 16.77 12.15 7.29
CA TYR A 182 16.92 11.82 5.88
C TYR A 182 18.40 11.57 5.57
N GLU A 183 18.70 10.51 4.81
CA GLU A 183 20.05 10.21 4.34
C GLU A 183 20.04 9.67 2.90
N ALA A 184 20.90 10.25 2.06
CA ALA A 184 21.19 9.77 0.72
C ALA A 184 22.67 9.96 0.35
N THR A 185 23.09 9.43 -0.79
CA THR A 185 24.42 9.65 -1.36
C THR A 185 24.32 9.84 -2.87
N ARG A 186 24.83 10.96 -3.38
CA ARG A 186 24.96 11.21 -4.81
C ARG A 186 26.38 10.88 -5.28
N ILE A 187 26.47 10.07 -6.33
CA ILE A 187 27.71 9.84 -7.07
C ILE A 187 27.82 10.94 -8.12
N TYR A 188 28.75 11.88 -7.93
CA TYR A 188 28.98 13.03 -8.82
C TYR A 188 30.48 13.27 -9.03
N TRP A 189 30.86 14.29 -9.80
CA TRP A 189 32.26 14.64 -10.05
C TRP A 189 32.97 15.14 -8.79
N SER A 190 34.27 14.88 -8.66
CA SER A 190 35.11 15.42 -7.60
C SER A 190 35.43 16.89 -7.82
N LEU A 191 35.40 17.66 -6.74
CA LEU A 191 35.84 19.07 -6.70
C LEU A 191 37.37 19.19 -6.77
N ARG A 192 38.09 18.16 -6.31
CA ARG A 192 39.54 18.16 -6.09
C ARG A 192 40.32 17.42 -7.19
N THR A 193 39.68 16.48 -7.90
CA THR A 193 40.32 15.66 -8.93
C THR A 193 39.47 15.60 -10.20
N ASN A 194 39.89 16.30 -11.24
CA ASN A 194 39.23 16.28 -12.55
C ASN A 194 39.07 14.86 -13.11
N ASN A 195 37.99 14.60 -13.85
CA ASN A 195 37.59 13.30 -14.41
C ASN A 195 37.40 12.15 -13.39
N ARG A 196 37.45 12.38 -12.07
CA ARG A 196 37.05 11.40 -11.05
C ARG A 196 35.65 11.68 -10.52
N ARG A 197 34.96 10.61 -10.11
CA ARG A 197 33.68 10.68 -9.38
C ARG A 197 33.86 10.23 -7.94
N CYS A 198 33.14 10.89 -7.04
CA CYS A 198 33.17 10.68 -5.59
C CYS A 198 31.73 10.62 -5.03
N CYS A 199 31.62 10.41 -3.72
CA CYS A 199 30.34 10.27 -3.02
C CYS A 199 30.03 11.53 -2.20
N TYR A 200 28.91 12.18 -2.50
CA TYR A 200 28.34 13.27 -1.72
C TYR A 200 27.26 12.68 -0.83
N ARG A 201 27.52 12.49 0.47
CA ARG A 201 26.54 12.02 1.45
C ARG A 201 25.72 13.21 1.92
N CYS A 202 24.42 13.18 1.68
CA CYS A 202 23.50 14.29 1.94
C CYS A 202 22.55 13.91 3.08
N THR A 203 22.52 14.70 4.15
CA THR A 203 21.72 14.44 5.37
C THR A 203 20.95 15.68 5.82
N ILE A 204 19.74 15.47 6.35
CA ILE A 204 18.91 16.55 6.92
C ILE A 204 18.79 16.38 8.44
N CYS A 205 19.13 17.44 9.17
CA CYS A 205 19.11 17.51 10.63
C CYS A 205 18.15 18.59 11.14
N ASP A 206 17.88 18.59 12.45
CA ASP A 206 17.20 19.70 13.14
C ASP A 206 18.27 20.58 13.79
N ASN A 207 18.31 21.86 13.42
CA ASN A 207 19.11 22.88 14.11
C ASN A 207 18.16 23.97 14.64
N ASN A 208 17.89 23.92 15.96
CA ASN A 208 17.06 24.88 16.69
C ASN A 208 15.65 25.08 16.09
N GLY A 209 14.99 24.00 15.65
CA GLY A 209 13.65 24.05 15.06
C GLY A 209 13.63 24.49 13.60
N ARG A 210 14.76 24.34 12.88
CA ARG A 210 14.87 24.56 11.43
C ARG A 210 15.61 23.40 10.76
N PRO A 211 15.33 23.11 9.48
CA PRO A 211 16.08 22.11 8.74
C PRO A 211 17.51 22.59 8.50
N GLU A 212 18.48 21.72 8.79
CA GLU A 212 19.89 21.90 8.45
C GLU A 212 20.28 20.86 7.40
N PHE A 213 20.78 21.34 6.26
CA PHE A 213 21.17 20.53 5.11
C PHE A 213 22.67 20.35 5.13
N VAL A 214 23.15 19.11 5.32
CA VAL A 214 24.57 18.79 5.41
C VAL A 214 25.00 17.92 4.24
N VAL A 215 26.16 18.23 3.64
CA VAL A 215 26.76 17.49 2.53
C VAL A 215 28.22 17.18 2.86
N GLN A 216 28.52 15.89 2.97
CA GLN A 216 29.86 15.33 3.23
C GLN A 216 30.42 14.72 1.94
N VAL A 217 31.54 15.26 1.44
CA VAL A 217 32.20 14.85 0.19
C VAL A 217 33.30 13.84 0.50
N ILE A 218 33.01 12.57 0.24
CA ILE A 218 33.83 11.41 0.59
C ILE A 218 34.69 11.00 -0.61
N GLU A 219 36.01 11.05 -0.44
CA GLU A 219 37.00 10.74 -1.48
C GLU A 219 38.11 9.81 -0.97
N GLN A 220 38.39 8.74 -1.71
CA GLN A 220 39.39 7.74 -1.29
C GLN A 220 40.80 8.36 -1.26
N GLY A 221 41.39 8.43 -0.07
CA GLY A 221 42.74 8.96 0.15
C GLY A 221 42.81 10.48 0.36
N LEU A 222 41.68 11.16 0.55
CA LEU A 222 41.59 12.56 0.94
C LEU A 222 40.71 12.69 2.19
N GLU A 223 40.85 13.81 2.92
CA GLU A 223 39.95 14.12 4.03
C GLU A 223 38.55 14.50 3.53
N ASP A 224 37.51 14.20 4.30
CA ASP A 224 36.13 14.52 3.94
C ASP A 224 35.86 16.03 4.07
N LEU A 225 35.31 16.65 3.02
CA LEU A 225 34.84 18.04 3.10
C LEU A 225 33.39 18.05 3.56
N VAL A 226 33.03 18.92 4.51
CA VAL A 226 31.66 19.05 5.02
C VAL A 226 31.14 20.46 4.78
N PHE A 227 29.97 20.55 4.17
CA PHE A 227 29.23 21.79 3.91
C PHE A 227 27.87 21.72 4.61
N SER A 228 27.42 22.82 5.22
CA SER A 228 26.16 22.89 5.97
C SER A 228 25.46 24.24 5.77
N ASP A 229 24.16 24.24 5.49
CA ASP A 229 23.35 25.45 5.37
C ASP A 229 21.91 25.22 5.88
N SER A 230 21.22 26.29 6.28
CA SER A 230 19.78 26.30 6.62
C SER A 230 18.82 26.07 5.44
N SER A 231 19.35 26.04 4.22
CA SER A 231 18.63 25.91 2.96
C SER A 231 19.39 24.99 2.00
N PRO A 232 18.70 24.20 1.17
CA PRO A 232 19.40 23.30 0.26
C PRO A 232 20.09 24.08 -0.88
N GLN A 233 19.69 25.32 -1.16
CA GLN A 233 20.34 26.20 -2.15
C GLN A 233 21.60 26.90 -1.61
N GLY A 234 21.68 27.27 -0.32
CA GLY A 234 22.83 27.98 0.26
C GLY A 234 24.13 27.17 0.26
N LEU A 235 24.02 25.84 0.18
CA LEU A 235 25.14 24.93 -0.06
C LEU A 235 25.90 25.20 -1.37
N GLY A 236 25.33 25.97 -2.31
CA GLY A 236 26.00 26.49 -3.49
C GLY A 236 26.98 27.61 -3.15
N GLY A 237 28.13 27.25 -2.57
CA GLY A 237 29.16 28.18 -2.11
C GLY A 237 29.64 29.19 -3.15
N THR A 238 29.97 30.39 -2.66
CA THR A 238 30.47 31.53 -3.45
C THR A 238 31.85 31.28 -4.05
N GLU A 239 32.14 32.06 -5.10
CA GLU A 239 33.35 32.10 -5.93
C GLU A 239 34.64 31.50 -5.31
N ALA A 240 35.04 30.34 -5.83
CA ALA A 240 36.39 29.81 -5.75
C ALA A 240 36.86 29.44 -7.18
N ASP A 241 38.12 29.70 -7.50
CA ASP A 241 38.65 29.77 -8.88
C ASP A 241 38.89 28.39 -9.55
N MET A 242 38.24 27.34 -9.06
CA MET A 242 38.25 25.99 -9.65
C MET A 242 36.87 25.35 -9.49
N LEU A 243 36.16 25.20 -10.62
CA LEU A 243 34.86 24.50 -10.76
C LEU A 243 33.79 24.93 -9.74
N ARG A 244 32.82 25.74 -10.19
CA ARG A 244 31.56 25.97 -9.45
C ARG A 244 31.00 24.64 -8.93
N LEU A 245 30.81 24.54 -7.61
CA LEU A 245 30.29 23.37 -6.87
C LEU A 245 29.12 22.69 -7.60
N PHE A 246 28.22 23.51 -8.12
CA PHE A 246 27.09 23.08 -8.93
C PHE A 246 27.02 23.90 -10.23
N PRO A 247 26.75 23.27 -11.38
CA PRO A 247 26.23 23.97 -12.55
C PRO A 247 24.91 24.66 -12.21
N GLU A 248 24.61 25.80 -12.83
CA GLU A 248 23.42 26.63 -12.55
C GLU A 248 22.08 25.89 -12.68
N TYR A 249 22.06 24.75 -13.38
CA TYR A 249 20.88 23.91 -13.54
C TYR A 249 20.59 22.96 -12.36
N LEU A 250 21.55 22.68 -11.47
CA LEU A 250 21.44 21.62 -10.47
C LEU A 250 21.00 22.19 -9.12
N LYS A 251 19.70 22.08 -8.81
CA LYS A 251 19.11 22.71 -7.62
C LYS A 251 19.44 21.94 -6.33
N GLY A 252 19.45 22.64 -5.20
CA GLY A 252 19.69 22.03 -3.88
C GLY A 252 18.84 20.80 -3.57
N GLU A 253 17.52 20.88 -3.77
CA GLU A 253 16.60 19.75 -3.58
C GLU A 253 16.94 18.55 -4.50
N GLU A 254 17.49 18.82 -5.69
CA GLU A 254 17.90 17.81 -6.66
C GLU A 254 19.22 17.14 -6.28
N LEU A 255 20.15 17.85 -5.61
CA LEU A 255 21.37 17.26 -5.04
C LEU A 255 21.02 16.19 -4.00
N PHE A 256 20.18 16.54 -3.02
CA PHE A 256 19.65 15.60 -2.03
C PHE A 256 18.79 14.50 -2.66
N GLY A 257 18.15 14.81 -3.81
CA GLY A 257 17.27 13.90 -4.51
C GLY A 257 15.83 13.89 -3.99
N LEU A 258 15.45 14.91 -3.21
CA LEU A 258 14.12 15.06 -2.62
C LEU A 258 13.03 15.14 -3.69
N THR A 259 13.36 15.68 -4.88
CA THR A 259 12.48 15.78 -6.05
C THR A 259 12.40 14.50 -6.89
N VAL A 260 13.16 13.45 -6.58
CA VAL A 260 13.10 12.18 -7.33
C VAL A 260 11.77 11.48 -7.03
N HIS A 261 11.03 11.09 -8.07
CA HIS A 261 9.69 10.50 -7.98
C HIS A 261 9.55 9.39 -6.91
N ALA A 262 10.54 8.50 -6.79
CA ALA A 262 10.53 7.46 -5.77
C ALA A 262 10.65 8.02 -4.35
N VAL A 263 11.56 8.97 -4.11
CA VAL A 263 11.75 9.63 -2.80
C VAL A 263 10.51 10.44 -2.42
N LEU A 264 9.94 11.20 -3.34
CA LEU A 264 8.69 11.96 -3.16
C LEU A 264 7.54 11.08 -2.67
N ARG A 265 7.32 9.90 -3.28
CA ARG A 265 6.24 8.99 -2.89
C ARG A 265 6.39 8.47 -1.46
N ILE A 266 7.63 8.24 -1.01
CA ILE A 266 7.93 7.81 0.36
C ILE A 266 7.70 8.98 1.32
N ALA A 267 8.21 10.17 0.99
CA ALA A 267 8.04 11.39 1.79
C ALA A 267 6.56 11.76 1.98
N GLU A 268 5.76 11.75 0.91
CA GLU A 268 4.31 12.01 0.94
C GLU A 268 3.50 10.90 1.63
N SER A 269 4.12 9.76 1.95
CA SER A 269 3.49 8.67 2.72
C SER A 269 3.87 8.64 4.21
N LEU A 270 4.76 9.55 4.65
CA LEU A 270 5.11 9.70 6.07
C LEU A 270 3.87 10.06 6.93
N PRO A 271 3.80 9.63 8.20
CA PRO A 271 2.66 9.97 9.05
C PRO A 271 2.59 11.48 9.38
N GLY A 272 1.47 12.13 9.04
CA GLY A 272 1.15 13.48 9.52
C GLY A 272 1.60 14.63 8.61
N VAL A 273 2.33 14.35 7.52
CA VAL A 273 2.78 15.36 6.54
C VAL A 273 1.63 16.06 5.81
N GLU A 274 0.40 15.51 5.92
CA GLU A 274 -0.84 16.20 5.55
C GLU A 274 -1.03 17.56 6.28
N SER A 275 -0.21 17.84 7.30
CA SER A 275 -0.18 19.09 8.07
C SER A 275 0.73 20.19 7.46
N CYS A 276 1.59 19.86 6.48
CA CYS A 276 2.52 20.80 5.84
C CYS A 276 1.79 21.75 4.88
N GLN A 277 1.22 22.84 5.41
CA GLN A 277 0.22 23.67 4.71
C GLN A 277 0.68 24.29 3.38
N ASN A 278 2.00 24.48 3.19
CA ASN A 278 2.56 25.07 1.96
C ASN A 278 3.10 24.01 0.97
N TYR A 279 3.09 22.72 1.32
CA TYR A 279 3.62 21.65 0.47
C TYR A 279 2.60 21.20 -0.58
N LEU A 280 3.00 21.14 -1.85
CA LEU A 280 2.12 20.71 -2.95
C LEU A 280 2.27 19.20 -3.22
N PHE A 281 1.34 18.42 -2.64
CA PHE A 281 1.23 16.98 -2.87
C PHE A 281 1.08 16.61 -4.35
N ARG A 282 1.87 15.63 -4.81
CA ARG A 282 1.87 15.12 -6.19
C ARG A 282 1.26 13.73 -6.31
N TYR A 283 1.28 12.95 -5.23
CA TYR A 283 0.80 11.56 -5.15
C TYR A 283 -0.12 11.31 -3.96
N GLY A 284 0.16 11.98 -2.84
CA GLY A 284 -0.47 11.68 -1.55
C GLY A 284 -0.01 10.36 -0.95
N ARG A 285 -0.50 10.09 0.26
CA ARG A 285 -0.15 8.90 1.04
C ARG A 285 -0.67 7.62 0.38
N HIS A 286 0.23 6.69 0.07
CA HIS A 286 -0.13 5.46 -0.63
C HIS A 286 -0.38 4.26 0.32
N PRO A 287 -1.48 3.49 0.18
CA PRO A 287 -1.83 2.41 1.13
C PRO A 287 -0.79 1.28 1.29
N LEU A 288 0.07 1.05 0.30
CA LEU A 288 1.16 0.05 0.41
C LEU A 288 2.39 0.57 1.17
N MET A 289 2.54 1.89 1.32
CA MET A 289 3.68 2.52 1.99
C MET A 289 3.39 2.72 3.48
N GLU A 290 3.15 1.61 4.19
CA GLU A 290 3.02 1.60 5.64
C GLU A 290 4.39 1.75 6.30
N LEU A 291 4.86 2.99 6.34
CA LEU A 291 6.07 3.41 7.05
C LEU A 291 5.89 3.25 8.57
N PRO A 292 6.97 2.99 9.34
CA PRO A 292 6.90 2.92 10.79
C PRO A 292 6.38 4.23 11.39
N LEU A 293 5.70 4.13 12.54
CA LEU A 293 5.24 5.30 13.28
C LEU A 293 6.43 6.14 13.76
N MET A 294 6.25 7.46 13.81
CA MET A 294 7.24 8.41 14.32
C MET A 294 7.76 7.95 15.69
N ILE A 295 9.08 7.85 15.82
CA ILE A 295 9.73 7.54 17.08
C ILE A 295 9.77 8.81 17.93
N ASN A 296 9.14 8.75 19.10
CA ASN A 296 9.15 9.83 20.09
C ASN A 296 10.61 10.13 20.50
N PRO A 297 11.12 11.37 20.34
CA PRO A 297 12.53 11.69 20.61
C PRO A 297 12.95 11.52 22.06
N THR A 298 12.06 11.80 23.02
CA THR A 298 12.33 11.58 24.46
C THR A 298 12.08 10.14 24.90
N GLY A 299 11.61 9.27 24.01
CA GLY A 299 11.14 7.92 24.32
C GLY A 299 9.89 7.88 25.24
N CYS A 300 9.34 9.03 25.62
CA CYS A 300 8.38 9.13 26.71
C CYS A 300 7.32 10.20 26.46
N ALA A 301 6.08 9.77 26.17
CA ALA A 301 4.93 10.66 25.97
C ALA A 301 4.52 11.52 27.19
N ARG A 302 5.24 11.42 28.32
CA ARG A 302 5.11 12.29 29.50
C ARG A 302 6.19 13.38 29.59
N ALA A 303 7.30 13.26 28.85
CA ALA A 303 8.35 14.27 28.76
C ALA A 303 8.08 15.26 27.61
N GLU A 304 7.33 14.84 26.59
CA GLU A 304 6.86 15.73 25.53
C GLU A 304 6.00 16.89 26.07
N PRO A 305 6.17 18.12 25.56
CA PRO A 305 5.30 19.23 25.92
C PRO A 305 3.86 18.95 25.49
N LYS A 306 2.88 19.36 26.32
CA LYS A 306 1.46 19.18 26.01
C LYS A 306 1.00 20.14 24.92
N ILE A 307 1.28 19.80 23.67
CA ILE A 307 0.83 20.50 22.47
C ILE A 307 -0.70 20.57 22.48
N LEU A 308 -1.26 21.79 22.60
CA LEU A 308 -2.70 22.03 22.68
C LEU A 308 -3.41 21.98 21.31
N THR A 309 -2.65 22.05 20.21
CA THR A 309 -3.16 21.89 18.84
C THR A 309 -3.46 20.43 18.54
N HIS A 310 -4.56 19.93 19.11
CA HIS A 310 -5.05 18.56 18.92
C HIS A 310 -5.67 18.37 17.53
N TYR A 311 -4.85 18.49 16.47
CA TYR A 311 -5.23 18.19 15.09
C TYR A 311 -5.67 16.73 14.99
N LYS A 312 -7.00 16.50 15.02
CA LYS A 312 -7.58 15.20 14.69
C LYS A 312 -7.28 14.92 13.22
N ARG A 313 -6.88 13.68 12.91
CA ARG A 313 -6.74 13.21 11.53
C ARG A 313 -8.03 13.54 10.75
N PRO A 314 -7.96 14.14 9.56
CA PRO A 314 -9.09 14.12 8.64
C PRO A 314 -9.45 12.67 8.35
N HIS A 315 -10.66 12.24 8.70
CA HIS A 315 -11.17 10.94 8.28
C HIS A 315 -11.60 11.01 6.81
N THR A 316 -10.61 11.08 5.91
CA THR A 316 -10.81 10.82 4.49
C THR A 316 -11.23 9.37 4.33
N LEU A 317 -12.52 9.14 4.13
CA LEU A 317 -13.16 7.81 4.08
C LEU A 317 -12.86 7.05 2.77
N ASN A 318 -11.58 6.91 2.43
CA ASN A 318 -11.09 6.04 1.35
C ASN A 318 -10.88 4.59 1.84
N SER A 319 -11.87 4.07 2.58
CA SER A 319 -12.00 2.63 2.78
C SER A 319 -12.46 2.01 1.47
N THR A 320 -11.53 1.60 0.60
CA THR A 320 -11.77 0.77 -0.60
C THR A 320 -12.12 -0.68 -0.24
N SER A 321 -12.95 -0.84 0.79
CA SER A 321 -13.67 -2.06 1.10
C SER A 321 -14.71 -2.32 0.02
N MET A 322 -14.28 -2.95 -1.09
CA MET A 322 -15.18 -3.49 -2.11
C MET A 322 -16.11 -4.51 -1.45
N SER A 323 -17.33 -4.07 -1.12
CA SER A 323 -18.41 -4.92 -0.64
C SER A 323 -18.70 -5.99 -1.68
N LYS A 324 -18.17 -7.21 -1.47
CA LYS A 324 -18.57 -8.40 -2.22
C LYS A 324 -20.02 -8.73 -1.85
N ALA A 325 -20.95 -8.09 -2.56
CA ALA A 325 -22.36 -8.44 -2.51
C ALA A 325 -22.51 -9.88 -2.99
N TYR A 326 -22.73 -10.81 -2.05
CA TYR A 326 -23.12 -12.17 -2.35
C TYR A 326 -24.51 -12.15 -3.01
N GLN A 327 -24.54 -12.11 -4.34
CA GLN A 327 -25.77 -12.34 -5.09
C GLN A 327 -26.19 -13.79 -4.88
N SER A 328 -27.24 -14.00 -4.10
CA SER A 328 -27.79 -15.32 -3.80
C SER A 328 -28.64 -15.84 -4.96
N THR A 329 -28.00 -16.33 -6.02
CA THR A 329 -28.67 -17.16 -7.03
C THR A 329 -28.97 -18.54 -6.44
N PHE A 330 -30.23 -18.78 -6.08
CA PHE A 330 -30.69 -20.09 -5.61
C PHE A 330 -31.83 -20.60 -6.50
N THR A 331 -31.48 -21.47 -7.45
CA THR A 331 -32.42 -22.34 -8.16
C THR A 331 -32.57 -23.66 -7.39
N GLY A 332 -33.76 -24.28 -7.43
CA GLY A 332 -34.01 -25.56 -6.75
C GLY A 332 -33.37 -26.78 -7.45
N GLU A 333 -33.56 -28.04 -7.01
CA GLU A 333 -34.32 -28.64 -5.88
C GLU A 333 -33.59 -29.95 -5.42
N THR A 334 -34.07 -30.97 -4.68
CA THR A 334 -35.38 -31.38 -4.08
C THR A 334 -35.13 -32.33 -2.86
N ASN A 335 -36.16 -33.01 -2.37
CA ASN A 335 -36.14 -34.33 -1.67
C ASN A 335 -35.51 -34.45 -0.25
N THR A 336 -36.29 -34.03 0.76
CA THR A 336 -36.89 -34.84 1.87
C THR A 336 -36.11 -36.01 2.57
N PRO A 337 -36.46 -36.42 3.82
CA PRO A 337 -37.50 -35.91 4.75
C PRO A 337 -36.99 -35.53 6.18
N TYR A 338 -37.93 -35.10 7.04
CA TYR A 338 -37.86 -35.11 8.51
C TYR A 338 -36.88 -34.15 9.25
N SER A 339 -37.17 -32.85 9.20
CA SER A 339 -37.45 -32.07 10.43
C SER A 339 -38.09 -30.72 10.09
N LYS A 340 -39.22 -30.38 10.72
CA LYS A 340 -39.88 -29.06 10.56
C LYS A 340 -39.35 -28.06 11.59
N GLN A 341 -38.09 -27.67 11.47
CA GLN A 341 -37.62 -26.43 12.10
C GLN A 341 -38.35 -25.26 11.43
N PHE A 342 -39.23 -24.55 12.15
CA PHE A 342 -39.98 -23.43 11.59
C PHE A 342 -39.03 -22.29 11.22
N VAL A 343 -38.73 -22.14 9.92
CA VAL A 343 -38.02 -20.98 9.38
C VAL A 343 -38.94 -19.77 9.43
N HIS A 344 -38.98 -19.10 10.59
CA HIS A 344 -39.73 -17.87 10.79
C HIS A 344 -39.31 -16.83 9.73
N SER A 345 -40.26 -16.34 8.94
CA SER A 345 -40.00 -15.30 7.93
C SER A 345 -39.38 -14.05 8.56
N LYS A 346 -38.60 -13.27 7.79
CA LYS A 346 -37.93 -12.05 8.30
C LYS A 346 -38.94 -11.15 9.05
N SER A 347 -40.17 -10.97 8.54
CA SER A 347 -41.23 -10.18 9.19
C SER A 347 -41.78 -10.79 10.49
N SER A 348 -41.71 -12.11 10.66
CA SER A 348 -42.00 -12.77 11.95
C SER A 348 -40.88 -12.54 12.97
N GLN A 349 -39.62 -12.59 12.53
CA GLN A 349 -38.46 -12.30 13.38
C GLN A 349 -38.42 -10.83 13.81
N TYR A 350 -38.76 -9.90 12.91
CA TYR A 350 -38.82 -8.46 13.20
C TYR A 350 -39.96 -8.08 14.17
N ARG A 351 -41.14 -8.72 14.06
CA ARG A 351 -42.20 -8.56 15.09
C ARG A 351 -41.73 -9.05 16.47
N ARG A 352 -41.02 -10.18 16.52
CA ARG A 352 -40.41 -10.71 17.75
C ARG A 352 -39.30 -9.80 18.29
N LEU A 353 -38.50 -9.18 17.41
CA LEU A 353 -37.49 -8.18 17.78
C LEU A 353 -38.14 -6.98 18.49
N LYS A 354 -39.22 -6.42 17.93
CA LYS A 354 -39.91 -5.24 18.49
C LYS A 354 -40.36 -5.45 19.95
N THR A 355 -40.78 -6.66 20.31
CA THR A 355 -41.23 -7.00 21.67
C THR A 355 -40.07 -7.45 22.58
N GLU A 356 -39.18 -8.33 22.12
CA GLU A 356 -38.16 -8.96 22.98
C GLU A 356 -36.85 -8.17 23.15
N TRP A 357 -36.51 -7.18 22.31
CA TRP A 357 -35.15 -6.59 22.31
C TRP A 357 -34.68 -6.08 23.68
N LYS A 358 -35.58 -5.50 24.50
CA LYS A 358 -35.29 -5.04 25.87
C LYS A 358 -34.84 -6.15 26.83
N ASN A 359 -35.22 -7.39 26.54
CA ASN A 359 -34.88 -8.59 27.31
C ASN A 359 -33.72 -9.38 26.67
N ASN A 360 -33.25 -8.95 25.50
CA ASN A 360 -32.16 -9.60 24.75
C ASN A 360 -30.81 -8.91 24.98
N VAL A 361 -30.81 -7.60 25.26
CA VAL A 361 -29.60 -6.79 25.49
C VAL A 361 -29.77 -5.83 26.66
N TYR A 362 -28.67 -5.55 27.35
CA TYR A 362 -28.58 -4.55 28.43
C TYR A 362 -27.39 -3.61 28.22
N LEU A 363 -27.35 -2.49 28.93
CA LEU A 363 -26.20 -1.58 28.94
C LEU A 363 -25.31 -1.86 30.15
N ALA A 364 -23.99 -1.88 29.94
CA ALA A 364 -23.00 -1.94 31.01
C ALA A 364 -21.77 -1.09 30.66
N ARG A 365 -20.82 -0.97 31.59
CA ARG A 365 -19.56 -0.27 31.34
C ARG A 365 -18.67 -1.09 30.40
N SER A 366 -18.32 -0.54 29.25
CA SER A 366 -17.48 -1.22 28.25
C SER A 366 -16.02 -1.30 28.70
N ARG A 367 -15.31 -2.31 28.21
CA ARG A 367 -13.84 -2.39 28.28
C ARG A 367 -13.15 -1.67 27.11
N ILE A 368 -13.90 -1.32 26.06
CA ILE A 368 -13.43 -0.60 24.87
C ILE A 368 -13.58 0.92 25.10
N GLN A 369 -14.81 1.41 25.27
CA GLN A 369 -15.07 2.83 25.52
C GLN A 369 -16.37 3.03 26.31
N GLY A 370 -16.31 3.69 27.47
CA GLY A 370 -17.48 4.22 28.17
C GLY A 370 -18.54 3.17 28.54
N LEU A 371 -19.63 3.13 27.76
CA LEU A 371 -20.72 2.16 27.89
C LEU A 371 -20.77 1.27 26.64
N GLY A 372 -21.16 0.01 26.82
CA GLY A 372 -21.34 -0.98 25.76
C GLY A 372 -22.72 -1.65 25.85
N LEU A 373 -23.18 -2.19 24.73
CA LEU A 373 -24.37 -3.03 24.64
C LEU A 373 -23.97 -4.50 24.83
N TYR A 374 -24.58 -5.19 25.79
CA TYR A 374 -24.22 -6.56 26.17
C TYR A 374 -25.39 -7.53 25.99
N ALA A 375 -25.09 -8.77 25.59
CA ALA A 375 -26.09 -9.83 25.42
C ALA A 375 -26.65 -10.31 26.78
N ALA A 376 -27.95 -10.12 27.03
CA ALA A 376 -28.62 -10.51 28.28
C ALA A 376 -28.88 -12.02 28.39
N LYS A 377 -28.91 -12.71 27.24
CA LYS A 377 -29.09 -14.14 27.04
C LYS A 377 -28.24 -14.59 25.85
N ASP A 378 -28.05 -15.89 25.66
CA ASP A 378 -27.40 -16.41 24.46
C ASP A 378 -28.18 -16.02 23.19
N ILE A 379 -27.48 -15.47 22.20
CA ILE A 379 -28.02 -15.05 20.90
C ILE A 379 -27.44 -15.96 19.83
N GLU A 380 -28.30 -16.72 19.15
CA GLU A 380 -27.87 -17.63 18.08
C GLU A 380 -27.51 -16.88 16.80
N LYS A 381 -26.74 -17.51 15.91
CA LYS A 381 -26.30 -16.93 14.62
C LYS A 381 -27.48 -16.53 13.73
N HIS A 382 -27.35 -15.41 13.02
CA HIS A 382 -28.38 -14.78 12.17
C HIS A 382 -29.64 -14.30 12.93
N THR A 383 -29.55 -14.10 14.24
CA THR A 383 -30.64 -13.51 15.04
C THR A 383 -30.61 -11.99 14.93
N MET A 384 -31.78 -11.36 14.72
CA MET A 384 -31.92 -9.91 14.83
C MET A 384 -31.78 -9.46 16.29
N VAL A 385 -30.82 -8.58 16.58
CA VAL A 385 -30.47 -8.15 17.94
C VAL A 385 -31.15 -6.82 18.32
N ILE A 386 -31.00 -5.80 17.47
CA ILE A 386 -31.60 -4.47 17.69
C ILE A 386 -31.77 -3.71 16.36
N GLU A 387 -32.87 -2.99 16.21
CA GLU A 387 -33.11 -2.07 15.08
C GLU A 387 -32.39 -0.73 15.31
N TYR A 388 -31.74 -0.16 14.31
CA TYR A 388 -31.12 1.17 14.38
C TYR A 388 -32.16 2.27 14.05
N ILE A 389 -32.90 2.69 15.09
CA ILE A 389 -33.86 3.79 15.02
C ILE A 389 -33.12 5.14 15.24
N GLY A 390 -33.38 6.09 14.35
CA GLY A 390 -32.89 7.47 14.41
C GLY A 390 -33.63 8.34 13.40
N THR A 391 -33.44 9.66 13.43
CA THR A 391 -33.99 10.58 12.43
C THR A 391 -33.23 10.43 11.12
N ILE A 392 -33.93 10.13 10.01
CA ILE A 392 -33.34 10.21 8.67
C ILE A 392 -33.10 11.68 8.35
N ILE A 393 -31.86 12.03 7.97
CA ILE A 393 -31.47 13.37 7.53
C ILE A 393 -30.71 13.27 6.20
N ARG A 394 -30.77 14.33 5.39
CA ARG A 394 -29.95 14.44 4.18
C ARG A 394 -28.51 14.80 4.55
N ASN A 395 -27.57 14.51 3.66
CA ASN A 395 -26.14 14.71 3.90
C ASN A 395 -25.80 16.18 4.24
N GLU A 396 -26.44 17.15 3.59
CA GLU A 396 -26.19 18.59 3.83
C GLU A 396 -26.62 19.02 5.25
N VAL A 397 -27.60 18.32 5.83
CA VAL A 397 -28.07 18.51 7.22
C VAL A 397 -27.17 17.78 8.21
N ALA A 398 -26.57 16.64 7.81
CA ALA A 398 -25.58 15.93 8.61
C ALA A 398 -24.32 16.79 8.80
N ASN A 399 -23.68 17.20 7.70
CA ASN A 399 -22.45 18.00 7.70
C ASN A 399 -22.64 19.33 8.46
N ARG A 400 -23.82 19.98 8.33
CA ARG A 400 -24.13 21.20 9.08
C ARG A 400 -24.27 20.97 10.58
N ARG A 401 -24.89 19.86 10.98
CA ARG A 401 -25.05 19.51 12.40
C ARG A 401 -23.72 19.13 13.04
N GLU A 402 -22.88 18.38 12.33
CA GLU A 402 -21.53 18.03 12.74
C GLU A 402 -20.73 19.29 13.12
N LYS A 403 -20.66 20.28 12.21
CA LYS A 403 -20.02 21.58 12.46
C LYS A 403 -20.58 22.32 13.69
N ILE A 404 -21.91 22.33 13.87
CA ILE A 404 -22.55 22.97 15.04
C ILE A 404 -22.17 22.27 16.36
N TYR A 405 -21.97 20.95 16.35
CA TYR A 405 -21.53 20.20 17.53
C TYR A 405 -20.02 20.31 17.79
N GLU A 406 -19.22 20.66 16.78
CA GLU A 406 -17.81 21.03 16.93
C GLU A 406 -17.62 22.47 17.46
N GLU A 407 -18.53 23.38 17.10
CA GLU A 407 -18.48 24.81 17.47
C GLU A 407 -18.95 25.11 18.90
N GLN A 408 -19.56 24.17 19.63
CA GLN A 408 -20.06 24.38 20.99
C GLN A 408 -18.98 24.08 22.05
N PRO A 409 -18.48 25.07 22.82
CA PRO A 409 -17.54 24.83 23.91
C PRO A 409 -18.20 24.01 25.01
N SER A 410 -17.47 23.05 25.59
CA SER A 410 -17.94 22.26 26.74
C SER A 410 -18.02 23.15 27.98
N THR A 411 -19.21 23.68 28.29
CA THR A 411 -19.47 24.40 29.54
C THR A 411 -19.27 23.47 30.73
N GLY A 412 -18.27 23.78 31.55
CA GLY A 412 -17.74 22.86 32.56
C GLY A 412 -18.63 22.72 33.79
N PHE A 413 -19.25 21.56 33.95
CA PHE A 413 -19.36 20.86 35.24
C PHE A 413 -19.18 19.36 34.99
N GLY A 414 -18.76 18.61 36.02
CA GLY A 414 -18.20 17.25 35.89
C GLY A 414 -19.21 16.16 35.48
N GLY A 415 -19.64 16.13 34.21
CA GLY A 415 -20.57 15.12 33.70
C GLY A 415 -20.47 14.89 32.18
N HIS A 416 -19.92 13.73 31.80
CA HIS A 416 -20.18 12.97 30.57
C HIS A 416 -20.50 13.72 29.25
N PRO A 417 -19.58 13.75 28.25
CA PRO A 417 -19.83 14.34 26.94
C PRO A 417 -20.69 13.43 26.03
N TRP A 418 -21.95 13.19 26.41
CA TRP A 418 -22.87 12.27 25.74
C TRP A 418 -24.24 12.86 25.37
N ASN A 419 -24.43 14.17 25.58
CA ASN A 419 -25.48 14.95 24.92
C ASN A 419 -24.88 15.71 23.72
N SER A 420 -25.68 15.92 22.67
CA SER A 420 -25.26 16.56 21.40
C SER A 420 -24.15 15.86 20.60
N VAL A 421 -23.88 14.58 20.85
CA VAL A 421 -22.92 13.78 20.06
C VAL A 421 -23.58 13.24 18.78
N ALA A 422 -23.26 13.82 17.62
CA ALA A 422 -23.60 13.26 16.31
C ALA A 422 -22.59 12.17 15.91
N ILE A 423 -22.87 10.92 16.27
CA ILE A 423 -22.02 9.77 15.95
C ILE A 423 -22.75 8.72 15.10
N HIS A 424 -21.96 8.12 14.19
CA HIS A 424 -22.23 6.96 13.34
C HIS A 424 -23.53 6.99 12.53
N GLY A 425 -23.50 7.76 11.45
CA GLY A 425 -24.46 7.65 10.36
C GLY A 425 -24.29 6.36 9.55
N ILE A 426 -25.16 5.37 9.76
CA ILE A 426 -25.25 4.21 8.83
C ILE A 426 -25.85 4.71 7.51
N ARG A 427 -25.12 4.53 6.41
CA ARG A 427 -25.46 5.03 5.07
C ARG A 427 -26.70 4.34 4.51
N TRP A 428 -27.61 5.14 3.96
CA TRP A 428 -28.83 4.65 3.32
C TRP A 428 -28.61 4.36 1.82
N PRO A 429 -28.93 3.17 1.29
CA PRO A 429 -28.97 2.92 -0.14
C PRO A 429 -30.19 3.60 -0.78
N SER A 430 -30.05 4.13 -1.99
CA SER A 430 -31.03 5.01 -2.61
C SER A 430 -32.11 4.25 -3.40
N THR A 431 -33.12 3.72 -2.69
CA THR A 431 -34.32 3.12 -3.28
C THR A 431 -35.59 3.65 -2.63
N GLY A 432 -36.26 4.63 -3.27
CA GLY A 432 -37.66 4.99 -2.98
C GLY A 432 -37.96 6.48 -2.73
N PHE A 433 -37.02 7.28 -2.23
CA PHE A 433 -37.19 8.72 -2.02
C PHE A 433 -35.92 9.52 -2.38
N SER A 434 -36.06 10.84 -2.51
CA SER A 434 -35.08 11.72 -3.17
C SER A 434 -33.77 11.94 -2.39
N GLY A 435 -32.68 11.40 -2.96
CA GLY A 435 -31.29 11.69 -2.58
C GLY A 435 -30.66 10.67 -1.61
N PRO A 436 -29.31 10.58 -1.56
CA PRO A 436 -28.62 9.82 -0.53
C PRO A 436 -28.80 10.48 0.85
N GLY A 437 -28.92 9.67 1.89
CA GLY A 437 -29.17 10.15 3.25
C GLY A 437 -28.56 9.27 4.33
N VAL A 438 -28.69 9.73 5.57
CA VAL A 438 -28.04 9.19 6.76
C VAL A 438 -29.05 9.13 7.91
N ARG A 439 -29.06 8.02 8.68
CA ARG A 439 -29.77 7.99 9.97
C ARG A 439 -28.91 8.62 11.06
N SER A 440 -29.34 9.74 11.62
CA SER A 440 -28.74 10.38 12.79
C SER A 440 -29.47 9.95 14.07
N GLY A 441 -28.74 9.47 15.07
CA GLY A 441 -29.33 8.96 16.32
C GLY A 441 -29.76 10.02 17.34
N VAL A 442 -29.46 11.30 17.11
CA VAL A 442 -29.32 12.32 18.17
C VAL A 442 -30.58 12.60 19.01
N LEU A 443 -31.79 12.47 18.46
CA LEU A 443 -33.04 12.92 19.11
C LEU A 443 -33.92 11.82 19.75
N SER A 444 -33.40 10.59 19.93
CA SER A 444 -33.97 9.67 20.94
C SER A 444 -32.90 8.87 21.67
N LEU A 445 -33.00 8.78 23.00
CA LEU A 445 -32.02 8.16 23.90
C LEU A 445 -32.18 6.62 23.92
N GLY A 446 -31.84 5.97 22.82
CA GLY A 446 -31.87 4.50 22.70
C GLY A 446 -30.53 3.83 22.99
N ALA A 447 -30.55 2.67 23.68
CA ALA A 447 -29.37 1.86 24.00
C ALA A 447 -28.47 1.52 22.79
N ARG A 448 -29.08 1.44 21.60
CA ARG A 448 -28.48 1.33 20.26
C ARG A 448 -27.35 2.33 19.92
N ARG A 449 -27.16 3.42 20.68
CA ARG A 449 -25.99 4.32 20.51
C ARG A 449 -24.70 3.78 21.12
N TYR A 450 -24.77 2.80 22.01
CA TYR A 450 -23.63 2.23 22.74
C TYR A 450 -23.16 0.89 22.16
N ILE A 451 -23.32 0.72 20.84
CA ILE A 451 -22.73 -0.38 20.07
C ILE A 451 -21.34 0.11 19.66
N ASN A 452 -20.30 -0.51 20.21
CA ASN A 452 -18.93 -0.05 20.04
C ASN A 452 -18.29 -0.65 18.78
N HIS A 453 -17.27 0.01 18.23
CA HIS A 453 -16.51 -0.54 17.12
C HIS A 453 -15.49 -1.59 17.61
N SER A 454 -15.41 -2.71 16.88
CA SER A 454 -14.39 -3.75 17.05
C SER A 454 -13.87 -4.19 15.69
N CYS A 455 -12.55 -4.38 15.57
CA CYS A 455 -11.91 -4.99 14.40
C CYS A 455 -12.18 -6.50 14.29
N ALA A 456 -12.74 -7.12 15.34
CA ALA A 456 -13.22 -8.50 15.36
C ALA A 456 -14.72 -8.52 15.72
N PRO A 457 -15.62 -8.12 14.80
CA PRO A 457 -17.05 -7.96 15.09
C PRO A 457 -17.81 -9.29 15.15
N ASN A 458 -18.79 -9.38 16.04
CA ASN A 458 -19.71 -10.53 16.18
C ASN A 458 -21.11 -10.27 15.54
N CYS A 459 -21.32 -9.07 15.01
CA CYS A 459 -22.57 -8.59 14.40
C CYS A 459 -22.31 -7.86 13.08
N VAL A 460 -23.36 -7.72 12.26
CA VAL A 460 -23.40 -6.94 11.03
C VAL A 460 -24.66 -6.06 10.99
N ALA A 461 -24.62 -4.95 10.27
CA ALA A 461 -25.78 -4.10 10.01
C ALA A 461 -26.34 -4.37 8.61
N GLU A 462 -27.55 -4.91 8.53
CA GLU A 462 -28.28 -5.10 7.26
C GLU A 462 -29.40 -4.08 7.09
N VAL A 463 -29.69 -3.70 5.84
CA VAL A 463 -30.93 -3.02 5.48
C VAL A 463 -31.96 -4.08 5.08
N VAL A 464 -33.12 -4.10 5.75
CA VAL A 464 -34.19 -5.07 5.53
C VAL A 464 -35.52 -4.33 5.37
N THR A 465 -36.20 -4.56 4.26
CA THR A 465 -37.51 -3.96 3.96
C THR A 465 -38.62 -4.68 4.72
N PHE A 466 -39.44 -3.93 5.45
CA PHE A 466 -40.67 -4.41 6.10
C PHE A 466 -41.82 -3.47 5.77
N ASP A 467 -42.94 -4.00 5.29
CA ASP A 467 -44.17 -3.23 5.05
C ASP A 467 -43.97 -1.97 4.16
N LYS A 468 -43.07 -2.10 3.17
CA LYS A 468 -42.57 -1.05 2.25
C LYS A 468 -41.65 0.01 2.87
N GLU A 469 -41.29 -0.12 4.15
CA GLU A 469 -40.29 0.72 4.81
C GLU A 469 -38.99 -0.06 5.07
N ASP A 470 -37.87 0.45 4.58
CA ASP A 470 -36.55 -0.10 4.92
C ASP A 470 -36.18 0.14 6.40
N LYS A 471 -35.54 -0.84 7.03
CA LYS A 471 -35.07 -0.77 8.42
C LYS A 471 -33.63 -1.26 8.48
N ILE A 472 -32.77 -0.51 9.16
CA ILE A 472 -31.42 -0.98 9.50
C ILE A 472 -31.54 -1.84 10.75
N ILE A 473 -31.11 -3.11 10.64
CA ILE A 473 -31.17 -4.11 11.70
C ILE A 473 -29.75 -4.62 11.98
N ILE A 474 -29.39 -4.71 13.26
CA ILE A 474 -28.15 -5.37 13.69
C ILE A 474 -28.46 -6.87 13.85
N ILE A 475 -27.68 -7.71 13.18
CA ILE A 475 -27.87 -9.17 13.09
C ILE A 475 -26.56 -9.86 13.50
N SER A 476 -26.65 -10.93 14.30
CA SER A 476 -25.49 -11.69 14.77
C SER A 476 -24.81 -12.47 13.64
N SER A 477 -23.49 -12.27 13.44
CA SER A 477 -22.69 -12.99 12.44
C SER A 477 -22.22 -14.36 12.93
N ARG A 478 -22.25 -14.58 14.25
CA ARG A 478 -21.99 -15.86 14.93
C ARG A 478 -22.92 -16.04 16.13
N ARG A 479 -22.77 -17.14 16.87
CA ARG A 479 -23.35 -17.28 18.21
C ARG A 479 -22.65 -16.32 19.18
N ILE A 480 -23.43 -15.63 20.01
CA ILE A 480 -22.96 -14.66 21.01
C ILE A 480 -23.46 -15.16 22.38
N PRO A 481 -22.57 -15.55 23.31
CA PRO A 481 -22.97 -15.98 24.64
C PRO A 481 -23.44 -14.80 25.51
N LYS A 482 -24.26 -15.09 26.51
CA LYS A 482 -24.64 -14.12 27.54
C LYS A 482 -23.41 -13.44 28.15
N GLY A 483 -23.43 -12.10 28.20
CA GLY A 483 -22.37 -11.27 28.77
C GLY A 483 -21.26 -10.88 27.79
N GLU A 484 -21.32 -11.27 26.52
CA GLU A 484 -20.46 -10.68 25.46
C GLU A 484 -21.00 -9.31 25.01
N GLU A 485 -20.10 -8.42 24.56
CA GLU A 485 -20.43 -7.08 24.01
C GLU A 485 -20.83 -7.19 22.52
N VAL A 486 -21.75 -6.34 22.06
CA VAL A 486 -22.44 -6.37 20.75
C VAL A 486 -22.02 -5.20 19.87
#